data_AF-A0A933L996-F1
#
_entry.id   AF-A0A933L996-F1
#
_cell.length_a   1.000
_cell.length_b   1.000
_cell.length_c   1.000
_cell.angle_alpha   90.00
_cell.angle_beta   90.00
_cell.angle_gamma   90.00
#
_symmetry.space_group_name_H-M   'P 1'
#
loop_
_entity.id
_entity.type
_entity.pdbx_description
1 polymer ?
#
loop_
_entity_poly.entity_id
_entity_poly.type
_entity_poly.pdbx_seq_one_letter_code
_entity_poly.pdbx_strand_id
1 'polypeptide(L)'
;MISFRSILVYLVPVFTVALMGIAQCNPGIKKICSVDFPQFKEKIELSKNSLERLSNSDRSVAARVPMKSIDHQYIELNADGRQQWIRWAEHELVEVQKLMDWISEESSFRDSYLDLSEIANHILYFHGYAKQGNTAKMNNVLEFIVKKIQKIQLETCSKTESL
;
A
#
# COMPACT_ATOMS: atom_id res chain seq x y z
N MET A 1 -23.30 38.32 -70.54
CA MET A 1 -21.97 37.88 -70.06
C MET A 1 -21.56 38.75 -68.88
N ILE A 2 -21.82 38.28 -67.65
CA ILE A 2 -21.13 38.72 -66.43
C ILE A 2 -20.94 37.47 -65.58
N SER A 3 -19.67 37.23 -65.27
CA SER A 3 -19.13 36.15 -64.45
C SER A 3 -19.31 36.49 -62.98
N PHE A 4 -19.83 35.57 -62.17
CA PHE A 4 -19.65 35.58 -60.72
C PHE A 4 -19.34 34.17 -60.23
N ARG A 5 -18.04 33.95 -60.03
CA ARG A 5 -17.50 32.91 -59.15
C ARG A 5 -17.78 33.33 -57.71
N SER A 6 -18.35 32.44 -56.91
CA SER A 6 -18.33 32.47 -55.44
C SER A 6 -18.58 31.01 -55.01
N ILE A 7 -17.54 30.19 -54.90
CA ILE A 7 -16.80 29.96 -53.64
C ILE A 7 -17.79 29.87 -52.47
N LEU A 8 -18.50 28.75 -52.36
CA LEU A 8 -18.95 28.27 -51.07
C LEU A 8 -17.99 27.17 -50.62
N VAL A 9 -17.01 27.62 -49.84
CA VAL A 9 -16.23 26.79 -48.94
C VAL A 9 -17.22 26.18 -47.97
N TYR A 10 -17.56 24.90 -48.15
CA TYR A 10 -18.23 24.15 -47.10
C TYR A 10 -17.23 23.98 -45.96
N LEU A 11 -17.38 24.87 -44.97
CA LEU A 11 -16.89 24.71 -43.62
C LEU A 11 -17.29 23.32 -43.13
N VAL A 12 -16.35 22.37 -43.21
CA VAL A 12 -16.40 21.16 -42.41
C VAL A 12 -16.37 21.65 -40.96
N PRO A 13 -17.42 21.45 -40.14
CA PRO A 13 -17.27 21.67 -38.73
C PRO A 13 -16.29 20.61 -38.25
N VAL A 14 -15.03 21.01 -38.10
CA VAL A 14 -14.04 20.34 -37.26
C VAL A 14 -14.52 20.53 -35.83
N PHE A 15 -15.64 19.87 -35.49
CA PHE A 15 -15.96 19.47 -34.13
C PHE A 15 -15.08 18.24 -33.87
N THR A 16 -13.76 18.45 -33.81
CA THR A 16 -12.94 17.67 -32.91
C THR A 16 -13.51 17.93 -31.53
N VAL A 17 -14.47 17.09 -31.16
CA VAL A 17 -14.84 16.84 -29.77
C VAL A 17 -13.52 16.65 -29.07
N ALA A 18 -13.11 17.67 -28.33
CA ALA A 18 -12.04 17.59 -27.37
C ALA A 18 -12.51 16.60 -26.30
N LEU A 19 -12.36 15.31 -26.63
CA LEU A 19 -12.20 14.18 -25.74
C LEU A 19 -10.84 14.34 -25.02
N MET A 20 -10.58 15.54 -24.48
CA MET A 20 -9.76 15.65 -23.30
C MET A 20 -10.70 15.21 -22.18
N GLY A 21 -10.86 13.88 -22.11
CA GLY A 21 -11.35 13.22 -20.93
C GLY A 21 -10.48 13.74 -19.80
N ILE A 22 -11.06 14.61 -19.00
CA ILE A 22 -10.56 14.95 -17.69
C ILE A 22 -10.56 13.60 -17.01
N ALA A 23 -9.41 12.91 -16.99
CA ALA A 23 -9.27 11.67 -16.27
C ALA A 23 -9.70 12.02 -14.85
N GLN A 24 -10.89 11.57 -14.48
CA GLN A 24 -11.45 11.84 -13.17
C GLN A 24 -10.56 11.07 -12.21
N CYS A 25 -9.55 11.76 -11.71
CA CYS A 25 -8.63 11.24 -10.72
C CYS A 25 -9.50 10.85 -9.52
N ASN A 26 -9.68 9.54 -9.30
CA ASN A 26 -10.55 9.06 -8.24
C ASN A 26 -10.00 9.61 -6.91
N PRO A 27 -10.77 10.44 -6.17
CA PRO A 27 -10.29 11.06 -4.94
C PRO A 27 -9.83 10.02 -3.90
N GLY A 28 -10.35 8.79 -3.97
CA GLY A 28 -9.88 7.65 -3.19
C GLY A 28 -8.42 7.29 -3.49
N ILE A 29 -8.06 7.14 -4.77
CA ILE A 29 -6.69 6.80 -5.20
C ILE A 29 -5.68 7.88 -4.78
N LYS A 30 -6.04 9.16 -4.91
CA LYS A 30 -5.18 10.26 -4.45
C LYS A 30 -4.89 10.16 -2.95
N LYS A 31 -5.89 9.84 -2.12
CA LYS A 31 -5.72 9.65 -0.67
C LYS A 31 -4.83 8.43 -0.39
N ILE A 32 -5.06 7.33 -1.08
CA ILE A 32 -4.26 6.10 -0.92
C ILE A 32 -2.78 6.36 -1.19
N CYS A 33 -2.48 7.05 -2.29
CA CYS A 33 -1.10 7.34 -2.69
C CYS A 33 -0.40 8.39 -1.82
N SER A 34 -1.13 9.39 -1.33
CA SER A 34 -0.56 10.49 -0.54
C SER A 34 -0.50 10.22 0.96
N VAL A 35 -1.37 9.36 1.49
CA VAL A 35 -1.53 9.15 2.94
C VAL A 35 -1.41 7.69 3.30
N ASP A 36 -2.28 6.83 2.75
CA ASP A 36 -2.46 5.48 3.31
C ASP A 36 -1.27 4.55 3.02
N PHE A 37 -0.75 4.52 1.78
CA PHE A 37 0.44 3.74 1.44
C PHE A 37 1.70 4.22 2.18
N PRO A 38 2.04 5.52 2.21
CA PRO A 38 3.19 6.01 2.98
C PRO A 38 3.11 5.63 4.47
N GLN A 39 1.95 5.79 5.10
CA GLN A 39 1.77 5.42 6.52
C GLN A 39 1.90 3.92 6.74
N PHE A 40 1.30 3.11 5.86
CA PHE A 40 1.42 1.65 5.95
C PHE A 40 2.88 1.20 5.80
N LYS A 41 3.60 1.74 4.81
CA LYS A 41 5.03 1.48 4.61
C LYS A 41 5.85 1.83 5.86
N GLU A 42 5.67 3.02 6.40
CA GLU A 42 6.38 3.48 7.59
C GLU A 42 6.15 2.54 8.79
N LYS A 43 4.89 2.11 9.03
CA LYS A 43 4.57 1.15 10.09
C LYS A 43 5.30 -0.18 9.92
N ILE A 44 5.33 -0.74 8.70
CA ILE A 44 6.04 -2.00 8.43
C ILE A 44 7.55 -1.82 8.64
N GLU A 45 8.14 -0.73 8.14
CA GLU A 45 9.57 -0.45 8.29
C GLU A 45 9.98 -0.26 9.77
N LEU A 46 9.18 0.48 10.54
CA LEU A 46 9.37 0.63 11.99
C LEU A 46 9.26 -0.72 12.71
N SER A 47 8.29 -1.56 12.33
CA SER A 47 8.12 -2.90 12.90
C SER A 47 9.32 -3.80 12.59
N LYS A 48 9.85 -3.72 11.37
CA LYS A 48 11.07 -4.44 10.96
C LYS A 48 12.27 -4.01 11.79
N ASN A 49 12.51 -2.70 11.88
CA ASN A 49 13.62 -2.14 12.67
C ASN A 49 13.55 -2.57 14.14
N SER A 50 12.33 -2.60 14.69
CA SER A 50 12.11 -3.06 16.06
C SER A 50 12.43 -4.55 16.22
N LEU A 51 11.98 -5.38 15.29
CA LEU A 51 12.24 -6.81 15.35
C LEU A 51 13.72 -7.18 15.09
N GLU A 52 14.43 -6.43 14.23
CA GLU A 52 15.88 -6.56 14.03
C GLU A 52 16.67 -6.23 15.31
N ARG A 53 16.28 -5.17 16.03
CA ARG A 53 16.89 -4.83 17.33
C ARG A 53 16.70 -5.92 18.37
N LEU A 54 15.54 -6.57 18.40
CA LEU A 54 15.29 -7.73 19.26
C LEU A 54 16.19 -8.91 18.88
N SER A 55 16.39 -9.16 17.59
CA SER A 55 17.19 -10.29 17.11
C SER A 55 18.69 -10.11 17.32
N ASN A 56 19.20 -8.88 17.26
CA ASN A 56 20.63 -8.57 17.37
C ASN A 56 21.10 -8.29 18.78
N SER A 57 20.19 -8.31 19.75
CA SER A 57 20.52 -8.03 21.13
C SER A 57 20.71 -9.32 21.91
N ASP A 58 21.94 -9.58 22.35
CA ASP A 58 22.30 -10.67 23.30
C ASP A 58 21.68 -10.48 24.70
N ARG A 59 20.97 -9.37 24.93
CA ARG A 59 20.19 -9.08 26.15
C ARG A 59 18.74 -8.77 25.76
N SER A 60 17.79 -8.81 26.69
CA SER A 60 16.40 -8.42 26.45
C SER A 60 16.27 -6.93 26.11
N VAL A 61 16.65 -6.51 24.90
CA VAL A 61 16.45 -5.13 24.44
C VAL A 61 15.08 -5.08 23.81
N ALA A 62 14.16 -4.54 24.59
CA ALA A 62 12.80 -4.37 24.17
C ALA A 62 12.69 -3.38 23.01
N ALA A 63 11.95 -3.77 21.97
CA ALA A 63 11.72 -2.95 20.81
C ALA A 63 10.29 -2.39 20.78
N ARG A 64 10.14 -1.19 20.22
CA ARG A 64 8.88 -0.45 20.17
C ARG A 64 8.06 -0.88 18.96
N VAL A 65 6.88 -1.46 19.15
CA VAL A 65 5.96 -1.70 18.03
C VAL A 65 5.08 -0.46 17.84
N PRO A 66 4.95 0.08 16.62
CA PRO A 66 4.06 1.20 16.35
C PRO A 66 2.59 0.73 16.33
N MET A 67 1.96 0.54 17.50
CA MET A 67 0.50 0.48 17.60
C MET A 67 -0.04 1.89 17.85
N LYS A 68 -0.91 2.37 16.96
CA LYS A 68 -1.41 3.77 16.95
C LYS A 68 -2.37 4.11 18.11
N SER A 69 -2.47 3.30 19.16
CA SER A 69 -3.42 3.55 20.25
C SER A 69 -2.98 3.19 21.67
N ILE A 70 -1.79 2.62 21.89
CA ILE A 70 -1.36 2.30 23.26
C ILE A 70 0.13 2.62 23.39
N ASP A 71 0.42 3.34 24.48
CA ASP A 71 1.71 3.61 25.11
C ASP A 71 2.87 2.78 24.54
N HIS A 72 4.01 3.42 24.26
CA HIS A 72 5.22 2.85 23.65
C HIS A 72 5.78 1.64 24.43
N GLN A 73 5.08 0.51 24.38
CA GLN A 73 5.36 -0.65 25.19
C GLN A 73 6.50 -1.44 24.56
N TYR A 74 7.45 -1.69 25.43
CA TYR A 74 8.62 -2.50 25.26
C TYR A 74 8.19 -3.97 25.08
N ILE A 75 8.42 -4.54 23.89
CA ILE A 75 8.04 -5.93 23.60
C ILE A 75 9.27 -6.83 23.69
N GLU A 76 9.35 -7.64 24.74
CA GLU A 76 10.24 -8.79 24.84
C GLU A 76 9.56 -10.03 24.23
N LEU A 77 10.28 -11.02 23.68
CA LEU A 77 9.66 -12.23 23.10
C LEU A 77 9.17 -13.26 24.13
N ASN A 78 8.82 -12.80 25.32
CA ASN A 78 8.07 -13.56 26.32
C ASN A 78 6.61 -13.75 25.85
N ALA A 79 5.78 -14.43 26.66
CA ALA A 79 4.40 -14.73 26.27
C ALA A 79 3.59 -13.47 25.91
N ASP A 80 3.75 -12.39 26.67
CA ASP A 80 3.03 -11.14 26.48
C ASP A 80 3.46 -10.43 25.19
N GLY A 81 4.76 -10.39 24.90
CA GLY A 81 5.23 -9.75 23.69
C GLY A 81 4.90 -10.52 22.42
N ARG A 82 4.87 -11.86 22.46
CA ARG A 82 4.31 -12.65 21.35
C ARG A 82 2.85 -12.28 21.09
N GLN A 83 2.06 -12.10 22.16
CA GLN A 83 0.67 -11.70 22.03
C GLN A 83 0.50 -10.30 21.42
N GLN A 84 1.41 -9.37 21.71
CA GLN A 84 1.40 -8.04 21.09
C GLN A 84 1.70 -8.11 19.58
N TRP A 85 2.69 -8.90 19.17
CA TRP A 85 2.99 -9.11 17.74
C TRP A 85 1.85 -9.81 16.99
N ILE A 86 1.14 -10.73 17.65
CA ILE A 86 -0.08 -11.37 17.13
C ILE A 86 -1.16 -10.33 16.87
N ARG A 87 -1.47 -9.48 17.86
CA ARG A 87 -2.48 -8.41 17.73
C ARG A 87 -2.09 -7.37 16.68
N TRP A 88 -0.81 -7.05 16.58
CA TRP A 88 -0.30 -6.19 15.53
C TRP A 88 -0.59 -6.79 14.15
N ALA A 89 -0.31 -8.07 13.93
CA ALA A 89 -0.57 -8.73 12.65
C ALA A 89 -2.07 -8.78 12.32
N GLU A 90 -2.93 -9.05 13.31
CA GLU A 90 -4.39 -8.98 13.17
C GLU A 90 -4.86 -7.58 12.77
N HIS A 91 -4.28 -6.53 13.36
CA HIS A 91 -4.58 -5.16 12.99
C HIS A 91 -4.15 -4.83 11.56
N GLU A 92 -2.92 -5.19 11.17
CA GLU A 92 -2.42 -4.89 9.83
C GLU A 92 -3.15 -5.69 8.72
N LEU A 93 -3.70 -6.87 9.03
CA LEU A 93 -4.63 -7.56 8.10
C LEU A 93 -5.86 -6.71 7.79
N VAL A 94 -6.42 -6.03 8.80
CA VAL A 94 -7.56 -5.13 8.61
C VAL A 94 -7.16 -3.91 7.76
N GLU A 95 -5.97 -3.35 7.99
CA GLU A 95 -5.49 -2.21 7.21
C GLU A 95 -5.23 -2.59 5.75
N VAL A 96 -4.65 -3.77 5.48
CA VAL A 96 -4.49 -4.27 4.11
C VAL A 96 -5.83 -4.54 3.43
N GLN A 97 -6.80 -5.11 4.14
CA GLN A 97 -8.14 -5.31 3.58
C GLN A 97 -8.77 -3.97 3.15
N LYS A 98 -8.66 -2.92 3.98
CA LYS A 98 -9.16 -1.58 3.60
C LYS A 98 -8.49 -1.07 2.33
N LEU A 99 -7.17 -1.24 2.19
CA LEU A 99 -6.46 -0.87 0.95
C LEU A 99 -6.96 -1.67 -0.25
N MET A 100 -7.19 -2.97 -0.09
CA MET A 100 -7.72 -3.84 -1.14
C MET A 100 -9.12 -3.42 -1.56
N ASP A 101 -10.00 -3.09 -0.61
CA ASP A 101 -11.38 -2.66 -0.89
C ASP A 101 -11.39 -1.43 -1.78
N TRP A 102 -10.58 -0.41 -1.46
CA TRP A 102 -10.46 0.80 -2.27
C TRP A 102 -9.95 0.54 -3.69
N ILE A 103 -8.97 -0.35 -3.84
CA ILE A 103 -8.35 -0.63 -5.14
C ILE A 103 -9.22 -1.57 -5.99
N SER A 104 -10.07 -2.38 -5.36
CA SER A 104 -10.93 -3.35 -6.05
C SER A 104 -12.02 -2.71 -6.93
N GLU A 105 -12.35 -1.44 -6.68
CA GLU A 105 -13.34 -0.69 -7.44
C GLU A 105 -12.87 -0.38 -8.87
N GLU A 106 -11.56 -0.47 -9.14
CA GLU A 106 -10.95 -0.08 -10.41
C GLU A 106 -10.13 -1.21 -11.05
N SER A 107 -10.58 -1.71 -12.20
CA SER A 107 -9.92 -2.83 -12.90
C SER A 107 -8.47 -2.56 -13.33
N SER A 108 -8.10 -1.29 -13.48
CA SER A 108 -6.75 -0.83 -13.83
C SER A 108 -5.68 -1.16 -12.78
N PHE A 109 -6.11 -1.47 -11.55
CA PHE A 109 -5.25 -1.80 -10.42
C PHE A 109 -5.32 -3.27 -9.99
N ARG A 110 -5.78 -4.15 -10.86
CA ARG A 110 -5.86 -5.60 -10.58
C ARG A 110 -4.54 -6.18 -10.06
N ASP A 111 -3.41 -5.82 -10.64
CA ASP A 111 -2.11 -6.34 -10.21
C ASP A 111 -1.74 -5.85 -8.80
N SER A 112 -2.03 -4.59 -8.49
CA SER A 112 -1.85 -4.01 -7.16
C SER A 112 -2.75 -4.68 -6.11
N TYR A 113 -3.98 -5.04 -6.48
CA TYR A 113 -4.87 -5.83 -5.64
C TYR A 113 -4.30 -7.23 -5.36
N LEU A 114 -3.76 -7.91 -6.37
CA LEU A 114 -3.14 -9.23 -6.20
C LEU A 114 -1.90 -9.16 -5.30
N ASP A 115 -1.05 -8.16 -5.49
CA ASP A 115 0.12 -7.94 -4.63
C ASP A 115 -0.29 -7.62 -3.18
N LEU A 116 -1.37 -6.84 -2.95
CA LEU A 116 -1.92 -6.62 -1.61
C LEU A 116 -2.48 -7.91 -0.98
N SER A 117 -3.15 -8.75 -1.76
CA SER A 117 -3.60 -10.08 -1.31
C SER A 117 -2.41 -10.97 -0.91
N GLU A 118 -1.31 -10.91 -1.65
CA GLU A 118 -0.07 -11.59 -1.31
C GLU A 118 0.54 -11.06 0.00
N ILE A 119 0.51 -9.74 0.23
CA ILE A 119 0.91 -9.13 1.51
C ILE A 119 0.02 -9.65 2.65
N ALA A 120 -1.30 -9.72 2.48
CA ALA A 120 -2.20 -10.24 3.52
C ALA A 120 -1.85 -11.68 3.91
N ASN A 121 -1.56 -12.55 2.93
CA ASN A 121 -1.10 -13.91 3.20
C ASN A 121 0.22 -13.94 3.99
N HIS A 122 1.15 -13.04 3.67
CA HIS A 122 2.40 -12.92 4.39
C HIS A 122 2.19 -12.42 5.83
N ILE A 123 1.28 -11.48 6.07
CA ILE A 123 0.92 -11.07 7.44
C ILE A 123 0.32 -12.24 8.23
N LEU A 124 -0.47 -13.11 7.59
CA LEU A 124 -0.98 -14.33 8.23
C LEU A 124 0.16 -15.29 8.60
N TYR A 125 1.18 -15.43 7.76
CA TYR A 125 2.39 -16.18 8.11
C TYR A 125 3.16 -15.55 9.26
N PHE A 126 3.31 -14.21 9.26
CA PHE A 126 3.91 -13.47 10.37
C PHE A 126 3.21 -13.79 11.68
N HIS A 127 1.88 -13.74 11.69
CA HIS A 127 1.07 -14.09 12.86
C HIS A 127 1.36 -15.52 13.36
N GLY A 128 1.48 -16.50 12.46
CA GLY A 128 1.89 -17.86 12.80
C GLY A 128 3.30 -17.92 13.41
N TYR A 129 4.25 -17.17 12.87
CA TYR A 129 5.62 -17.11 13.40
C TYR A 129 5.71 -16.36 14.73
N ALA A 130 4.88 -15.34 14.95
CA ALA A 130 4.76 -14.64 16.23
C ALA A 130 4.28 -15.59 17.34
N LYS A 131 3.31 -16.48 17.06
CA LYS A 131 2.89 -17.55 17.99
C LYS A 131 4.04 -18.47 18.39
N GLN A 132 4.92 -18.77 17.43
CA GLN A 132 6.09 -19.63 17.63
C GLN A 132 7.29 -18.89 18.26
N GLY A 133 7.25 -17.55 18.35
CA GLY A 133 8.40 -16.74 18.76
C GLY A 133 9.57 -16.79 17.75
N ASN A 134 9.29 -17.09 16.48
CA ASN A 134 10.34 -17.23 15.46
C ASN A 134 10.64 -15.88 14.80
N THR A 135 11.51 -15.09 15.45
CA THR A 135 11.91 -13.75 15.01
C THR A 135 12.53 -13.70 13.63
N ALA A 136 13.38 -14.68 13.29
CA ALA A 136 14.04 -14.73 11.99
C ALA A 136 13.00 -14.85 10.85
N LYS A 137 12.01 -15.73 11.00
CA LYS A 137 10.94 -15.86 10.01
C LYS A 137 10.01 -14.63 9.99
N MET A 138 9.72 -14.05 11.14
CA MET A 138 8.97 -12.78 11.22
C MET A 138 9.70 -11.64 10.48
N ASN A 139 11.03 -11.51 10.64
CA ASN A 139 11.85 -10.52 9.94
C ASN A 139 11.84 -10.75 8.42
N ASN A 140 12.00 -12.00 7.97
CA ASN A 140 11.95 -12.34 6.55
C ASN A 140 10.61 -11.95 5.92
N VAL A 141 9.51 -12.13 6.66
CA VAL A 141 8.19 -11.70 6.21
C VAL A 141 8.10 -10.18 6.09
N LEU A 142 8.57 -9.43 7.09
CA LEU A 142 8.54 -7.96 7.03
C LEU A 142 9.41 -7.42 5.88
N GLU A 143 10.58 -8.02 5.63
CA GLU A 143 11.43 -7.64 4.49
C GLU A 143 10.72 -7.86 3.15
N PHE A 144 10.04 -9.01 3.00
CA PHE A 144 9.22 -9.29 1.82
C PHE A 144 8.13 -8.23 1.64
N ILE A 145 7.37 -7.92 2.70
CA ILE A 145 6.28 -6.94 2.66
C ILE A 145 6.81 -5.56 2.27
N VAL A 146 7.93 -5.09 2.84
CA VAL A 146 8.53 -3.78 2.46
C VAL A 146 8.80 -3.69 0.96
N LYS A 147 9.42 -4.74 0.37
CA LYS A 147 9.72 -4.78 -1.07
C LYS A 147 8.44 -4.74 -1.90
N LYS A 148 7.39 -5.45 -1.48
CA LYS A 148 6.10 -5.43 -2.19
C LYS A 148 5.37 -4.11 -2.08
N ILE A 149 5.34 -3.47 -0.91
CA ILE A 149 4.72 -2.15 -0.76
C ILE A 149 5.39 -1.13 -1.70
N GLN A 150 6.72 -1.13 -1.79
CA GLN A 150 7.45 -0.25 -2.71
C GLN A 150 7.04 -0.48 -4.17
N LYS A 151 6.92 -1.75 -4.59
CA LYS A 151 6.43 -2.12 -5.93
C LYS A 151 5.00 -1.60 -6.16
N ILE A 152 4.07 -1.89 -5.25
CA ILE A 152 2.67 -1.47 -5.36
C ILE A 152 2.56 0.05 -5.42
N GLN A 153 3.31 0.77 -4.59
CA GLN A 153 3.31 2.23 -4.57
C GLN A 153 3.78 2.80 -5.92
N LEU A 154 4.84 2.25 -6.49
CA LEU A 154 5.30 2.65 -7.82
C LEU A 154 4.24 2.38 -8.88
N GLU A 155 3.64 1.18 -8.91
CA GLU A 155 2.65 0.81 -9.93
C GLU A 155 1.33 1.57 -9.80
N THR A 156 0.85 1.80 -8.58
CA THR A 156 -0.44 2.47 -8.33
C THR A 156 -0.31 3.97 -8.50
N CYS A 157 0.75 4.57 -7.95
CA CYS A 157 0.88 6.02 -7.88
C CYS A 157 1.52 6.65 -9.12
N SER A 158 2.38 5.94 -9.86
CA SER A 158 2.87 6.45 -11.16
C SER A 158 1.80 6.45 -12.26
N LYS A 159 0.88 5.47 -12.22
CA LYS A 159 -0.31 5.45 -13.09
C LYS A 159 -1.23 6.65 -12.84
N THR A 160 -1.20 7.21 -11.63
CA THR A 160 -2.02 8.38 -11.27
C THR A 160 -1.43 9.69 -11.80
N GLU A 161 -0.12 9.76 -12.07
CA GLU A 161 0.54 10.95 -12.63
C GLU A 161 0.51 11.02 -14.17
N SER A 162 0.16 9.91 -14.83
CA SER A 162 0.14 9.77 -16.29
C SER A 162 -1.26 9.80 -16.92
N LEU A 163 -2.29 9.97 -16.09
CA LEU A 163 -3.70 10.14 -16.46
C LEU A 163 -4.11 11.61 -16.30
#